data_AF-C6TCS3-F1
#
_entry.id   AF-C6TCS3-F1
#
_cell.length_a   1.000
_cell.length_b   1.000
_cell.length_c   1.000
_cell.angle_alpha   90.00
_cell.angle_beta   90.00
_cell.angle_gamma   90.00
#
_symmetry.space_group_name_H-M   'P 1'
#
loop_
_entity.id
_entity.type
_entity.pdbx_description
1 polymer ?
#
loop_
_entity_poly.entity_id
_entity_poly.type
_entity_poly.pdbx_seq_one_letter_code
_entity_poly.pdbx_strand_id
1 'polypeptide(L)'
;MASASASLLKSSLVLDKSEWVKGQTLRQPSASVVRCNPTTPSGLTIRAGSYADELVKTAKTVASPGRGILAMDESNATCGKRLASIGLENTEANRQAYRTLLVTVPGLGQYISGAILLEETLYQSTTDGRKIVDVLLEQNIVPGIKVDKGLVPLAGSNDESWCQGLDGLASRSAAYYEQGARFAKWRTVVSIPNGPSALAVKEAAWGLARYAAIAQDNGLVPIVSQRSCLMGSMVLIELLK
;
A
#
# COMPACT_ATOMS: atom_id res chain seq x y z
N MET A 1 54.23 -56.27 18.62
CA MET A 1 54.93 -55.41 19.58
C MET A 1 53.96 -54.37 20.09
N ALA A 2 53.51 -54.55 21.33
CA ALA A 2 52.68 -53.61 22.07
C ALA A 2 53.58 -52.52 22.68
N SER A 3 53.05 -51.32 22.85
CA SER A 3 53.48 -50.44 23.93
C SER A 3 52.25 -49.73 24.49
N ALA A 4 52.02 -49.98 25.77
CA ALA A 4 50.97 -49.42 26.59
C ALA A 4 51.44 -48.13 27.25
N SER A 5 50.50 -47.26 27.64
CA SER A 5 50.73 -46.38 28.79
C SER A 5 49.44 -46.13 29.55
N ALA A 6 49.62 -46.08 30.86
CA ALA A 6 48.69 -46.49 31.88
C ALA A 6 47.72 -45.40 32.35
N SER A 7 46.60 -45.91 32.84
CA SER A 7 45.55 -45.30 33.64
C SER A 7 46.01 -44.65 34.96
N LEU A 8 45.32 -43.58 35.36
CA LEU A 8 45.13 -43.21 36.78
C LEU A 8 43.65 -42.86 37.01
N LEU A 9 42.93 -43.82 37.59
CA LEU A 9 41.58 -43.67 38.14
C LEU A 9 41.66 -42.94 39.49
N LYS A 10 40.80 -41.93 39.70
CA LYS A 10 40.43 -41.45 41.04
C LYS A 10 38.92 -41.57 41.20
N SER A 11 38.53 -42.24 42.28
CA SER A 11 37.20 -42.68 42.65
C SER A 11 36.39 -41.59 43.35
N SER A 12 35.13 -41.48 42.92
CA SER A 12 33.89 -41.32 43.70
C SER A 12 33.72 -40.17 44.70
N LEU A 13 32.77 -39.28 44.40
CA LEU A 13 31.84 -38.75 45.39
C LEU A 13 30.41 -38.91 44.85
N VAL A 14 29.70 -39.88 45.42
CA VAL A 14 28.26 -40.10 45.20
C VAL A 14 27.53 -39.01 45.98
N LEU A 15 26.84 -38.11 45.29
CA LEU A 15 25.94 -37.15 45.93
C LEU A 15 24.59 -37.85 46.16
N ASP A 16 24.23 -37.99 47.43
CA ASP A 16 22.99 -38.59 47.91
C ASP A 16 21.78 -37.69 47.58
N LYS A 17 20.67 -38.30 47.13
CA LYS A 17 19.47 -37.61 46.63
C LYS A 17 18.47 -37.19 47.73
N SER A 18 18.90 -37.15 48.99
CA SER A 18 17.98 -37.17 50.15
C SER A 18 17.91 -35.87 50.95
N GLU A 19 18.58 -34.78 50.55
CA GLU A 19 18.65 -33.53 51.34
C GLU A 19 17.95 -32.33 50.68
N TRP A 20 17.00 -32.54 49.77
CA TRP A 20 16.26 -31.44 49.14
C TRP A 20 14.83 -31.22 49.67
N VAL A 21 14.42 -31.98 50.69
CA VAL A 21 13.07 -31.89 51.27
C VAL A 21 13.14 -31.77 52.79
N LYS A 22 13.59 -30.62 53.28
CA LYS A 22 13.24 -30.14 54.62
C LYS A 22 13.55 -28.64 54.74
N GLY A 23 12.49 -27.84 54.75
CA GLY A 23 12.52 -26.48 55.29
C GLY A 23 12.59 -25.36 54.27
N GLN A 24 11.53 -25.17 53.47
CA GLN A 24 11.12 -23.83 53.06
C GLN A 24 9.60 -23.69 53.12
N THR A 25 9.17 -22.77 53.97
CA THR A 25 7.80 -22.37 54.24
C THR A 25 7.16 -21.87 52.94
N LEU A 26 6.04 -22.47 52.53
CA LEU A 26 5.23 -22.02 51.39
C LEU A 26 4.74 -20.58 51.63
N ARG A 27 5.44 -19.60 51.05
CA ARG A 27 4.97 -18.21 50.95
C ARG A 27 3.93 -18.18 49.83
N GLN A 28 2.65 -17.95 50.17
CA GLN A 28 1.60 -17.73 49.17
C GLN A 28 2.01 -16.57 48.25
N PRO A 29 1.92 -16.72 46.91
CA PRO A 29 2.06 -15.57 46.03
C PRO A 29 0.83 -14.67 46.24
N SER A 30 1.08 -13.43 46.64
CA SER A 30 0.03 -12.40 46.66
C SER A 30 -0.47 -12.23 45.22
N ALA A 31 -1.74 -12.56 44.97
CA ALA A 31 -2.35 -12.36 43.67
C ALA A 31 -2.47 -10.85 43.42
N SER A 32 -1.50 -10.29 42.71
CA SER A 32 -1.62 -8.95 42.14
C SER A 32 -2.69 -8.99 41.07
N VAL A 33 -3.91 -8.55 41.41
CA VAL A 33 -4.95 -8.28 40.42
C VAL A 33 -4.45 -7.13 39.55
N VAL A 34 -3.99 -7.46 38.34
CA VAL A 34 -3.78 -6.46 37.30
C VAL A 34 -5.16 -5.97 36.88
N ARG A 35 -5.60 -4.85 37.45
CA ARG A 35 -6.73 -4.10 36.89
C ARG A 35 -6.27 -3.54 35.55
N CYS A 36 -6.66 -4.21 34.48
CA CYS A 36 -6.72 -3.59 33.16
C CYS A 36 -7.75 -2.47 33.25
N ASN A 37 -7.31 -1.22 33.44
CA ASN A 37 -8.20 -0.09 33.18
C ASN A 37 -8.53 -0.17 31.68
N PRO A 38 -9.82 -0.24 31.29
CA PRO A 38 -10.18 -0.09 29.90
C PRO A 38 -9.69 1.29 29.46
N THR A 39 -8.69 1.31 28.59
CA THR A 39 -8.29 2.55 27.92
C THR A 39 -9.54 3.08 27.25
N THR A 40 -10.02 4.24 27.69
CA THR A 40 -11.10 4.97 27.03
C THR A 40 -10.74 5.01 25.54
N PRO A 41 -11.63 4.63 24.61
CA PRO A 41 -11.34 4.76 23.20
C PRO A 41 -10.96 6.21 22.97
N SER A 42 -9.68 6.44 22.64
CA SER A 42 -9.19 7.76 22.25
C SER A 42 -10.09 8.19 21.10
N GLY A 43 -10.88 9.25 21.34
CA GLY A 43 -11.80 9.76 20.34
C GLY A 43 -11.07 9.92 19.00
N LEU A 44 -11.70 9.50 17.91
CA LEU A 44 -11.22 9.78 16.57
C LEU A 44 -11.06 11.30 16.46
N THR A 45 -9.82 11.79 16.48
CA THR A 45 -9.54 13.21 16.27
C THR A 45 -9.86 13.53 14.81
N ILE A 46 -11.04 14.07 14.57
CA ILE A 46 -11.39 14.63 13.25
C ILE A 46 -10.58 15.91 13.09
N ARG A 47 -9.58 15.88 12.20
CA ARG A 47 -8.82 17.07 11.82
C ARG A 47 -9.49 17.73 10.63
N ALA A 48 -10.02 18.94 10.84
CA ALA A 48 -10.36 19.83 9.73
C ALA A 48 -9.04 20.44 9.21
N GLY A 49 -8.46 19.81 8.19
CA GLY A 49 -7.26 20.32 7.52
C GLY A 49 -7.57 21.53 6.63
N SER A 50 -6.54 22.27 6.22
CA SER A 50 -6.64 23.43 5.31
C SER A 50 -7.32 23.12 3.97
N TYR A 51 -7.31 21.85 3.55
CA TYR A 51 -7.88 21.38 2.30
C TYR A 51 -9.27 20.75 2.43
N ALA A 52 -9.90 20.76 3.62
CA ALA A 52 -11.11 19.98 3.88
C ALA A 52 -12.23 20.21 2.85
N ASP A 53 -12.55 21.47 2.55
CA ASP A 53 -13.59 21.82 1.58
C ASP A 53 -13.21 21.46 0.14
N GLU A 54 -11.94 21.66 -0.23
CA GLU A 54 -11.43 21.30 -1.56
C GLU A 54 -11.42 19.78 -1.79
N LEU A 55 -11.06 19.00 -0.77
CA LEU A 55 -11.09 17.54 -0.80
C LEU A 55 -12.52 17.04 -1.02
N VAL A 56 -13.50 17.59 -0.29
CA VAL A 56 -14.91 17.23 -0.45
C VAL A 56 -15.42 17.62 -1.84
N LYS A 57 -15.08 18.81 -2.33
CA LYS A 57 -15.44 19.27 -3.68
C LYS A 57 -14.85 18.35 -4.74
N THR A 58 -13.56 18.03 -4.64
CA THR A 58 -12.86 17.15 -5.58
C THR A 58 -13.48 15.75 -5.59
N ALA A 59 -13.73 15.17 -4.41
CA ALA A 59 -14.35 13.86 -4.29
C ALA A 59 -15.74 13.82 -4.95
N LYS A 60 -16.57 14.86 -4.76
CA LYS A 60 -17.88 14.99 -5.42
C LYS A 60 -17.75 15.11 -6.94
N THR A 61 -16.78 15.86 -7.44
CA THR A 61 -16.52 15.99 -8.88
C THR A 61 -16.09 14.66 -9.49
N VAL A 62 -15.15 13.96 -8.85
CA VAL A 62 -14.64 12.66 -9.32
C VAL A 62 -15.74 11.58 -9.25
N ALA A 63 -16.60 11.61 -8.24
CA ALA A 63 -17.71 10.66 -8.09
C ALA A 63 -19.03 11.13 -8.74
N SER A 64 -18.99 12.06 -9.69
CA SER A 64 -20.20 12.58 -10.34
C SER A 64 -20.96 11.46 -11.09
N PRO A 65 -22.30 11.40 -10.99
CA PRO A 65 -23.10 10.39 -11.68
C PRO A 65 -22.86 10.35 -13.19
N GLY A 66 -22.81 9.14 -13.76
CA GLY A 66 -22.61 8.94 -15.20
C GLY A 66 -21.17 9.12 -15.70
N ARG A 67 -20.22 9.49 -14.83
CA ARG A 67 -18.79 9.56 -15.15
C ARG A 67 -17.96 8.58 -14.33
N GLY A 68 -16.84 8.14 -14.88
CA GLY A 68 -15.88 7.22 -14.26
C GLY A 68 -14.46 7.79 -14.20
N ILE A 69 -13.53 6.97 -13.72
CA ILE A 69 -12.11 7.30 -13.62
C ILE A 69 -11.33 6.53 -14.68
N LEU A 70 -10.54 7.24 -15.49
CA LEU A 70 -9.58 6.64 -16.43
C LEU A 70 -8.27 6.31 -15.69
N ALA A 71 -7.97 5.04 -15.50
CA ALA A 71 -6.71 4.61 -14.91
C ALA A 71 -5.64 4.40 -16.01
N MET A 72 -4.79 5.41 -16.22
CA MET A 72 -3.67 5.37 -17.17
C MET A 72 -2.31 5.54 -16.48
N ASP A 73 -2.20 5.00 -15.26
CA ASP A 73 -1.03 5.08 -14.40
C ASP A 73 -0.16 3.80 -14.47
N GLU A 74 -0.18 3.12 -15.60
CA GLU A 74 0.69 1.96 -15.79
C GLU A 74 2.16 2.36 -15.64
N SER A 75 2.93 1.57 -14.90
CA SER A 75 4.39 1.75 -14.83
C SER A 75 5.02 1.58 -16.20
N ASN A 76 6.21 2.16 -16.42
CA ASN A 76 6.94 2.03 -17.67
C ASN A 76 7.15 0.56 -18.10
N ALA A 77 7.37 -0.35 -17.13
CA ALA A 77 7.46 -1.77 -17.40
C ALA A 77 6.12 -2.39 -17.87
N THR A 78 5.00 -1.97 -17.29
CA THR A 78 3.65 -2.46 -17.67
C THR A 78 3.22 -1.89 -19.01
N CYS A 79 3.45 -0.60 -19.24
CA CYS A 79 3.21 0.06 -20.51
C CYS A 79 4.05 -0.57 -21.62
N GLY A 80 5.33 -0.86 -21.35
CA GLY A 80 6.21 -1.56 -22.29
C GLY A 80 5.69 -2.92 -22.75
N LYS A 81 5.11 -3.72 -21.85
CA LYS A 81 4.46 -4.98 -22.23
C LYS A 81 3.26 -4.78 -23.16
N ARG A 82 2.46 -3.72 -22.93
CA ARG A 82 1.34 -3.36 -23.82
C ARG A 82 1.84 -2.91 -25.20
N LEU A 83 2.84 -2.03 -25.26
CA LEU A 83 3.44 -1.57 -26.51
C LEU A 83 4.07 -2.72 -27.30
N ALA A 84 4.79 -3.62 -26.63
CA ALA A 84 5.38 -4.80 -27.28
C ALA A 84 4.33 -5.71 -27.92
N SER A 85 3.13 -5.84 -27.31
CA SER A 85 2.06 -6.67 -27.87
C SER A 85 1.51 -6.18 -29.22
N ILE A 86 1.76 -4.91 -29.55
CA ILE A 86 1.39 -4.29 -30.84
C ILE A 86 2.63 -3.97 -31.71
N GLY A 87 3.80 -4.53 -31.37
CA GLY A 87 5.03 -4.35 -32.14
C GLY A 87 5.73 -3.00 -31.96
N LEU A 88 5.40 -2.23 -30.91
CA LEU A 88 6.07 -0.96 -30.60
C LEU A 88 7.11 -1.11 -29.50
N GLU A 89 8.21 -0.37 -29.64
CA GLU A 89 9.26 -0.28 -28.63
C GLU A 89 8.82 0.56 -27.42
N ASN A 90 9.32 0.23 -26.23
CA ASN A 90 9.05 0.97 -25.00
C ASN A 90 9.92 2.24 -24.86
N THR A 91 9.75 3.19 -25.76
CA THR A 91 10.40 4.50 -25.69
C THR A 91 9.51 5.52 -24.99
N GLU A 92 10.11 6.59 -24.43
CA GLU A 92 9.34 7.69 -23.83
C GLU A 92 8.37 8.32 -24.84
N ALA A 93 8.84 8.58 -26.07
CA ALA A 93 8.01 9.14 -27.14
C ALA A 93 6.77 8.28 -27.45
N ASN A 94 6.92 6.96 -27.46
CA ASN A 94 5.79 6.04 -27.68
C ASN A 94 4.81 6.05 -26.50
N ARG A 95 5.30 6.12 -25.26
CA ARG A 95 4.44 6.25 -24.07
C ARG A 95 3.70 7.58 -24.06
N GLN A 96 4.40 8.68 -24.37
CA GLN A 96 3.83 10.02 -24.50
C GLN A 96 2.75 10.06 -25.60
N ALA A 97 3.03 9.51 -26.77
CA ALA A 97 2.06 9.43 -27.87
C ALA A 97 0.83 8.61 -27.48
N TYR A 98 1.02 7.48 -26.81
CA TYR A 98 -0.08 6.66 -26.27
C TYR A 98 -0.94 7.44 -25.26
N ARG A 99 -0.34 8.16 -24.32
CA ARG A 99 -1.09 9.01 -23.36
C ARG A 99 -1.78 10.18 -24.04
N THR A 100 -1.10 10.81 -25.00
CA THR A 100 -1.69 11.88 -25.80
C THR A 100 -2.96 11.39 -26.48
N LEU A 101 -2.90 10.24 -27.16
CA LEU A 101 -4.06 9.62 -27.80
C LEU A 101 -5.23 9.43 -26.84
N LEU A 102 -4.97 9.00 -25.60
CA LEU A 102 -6.04 8.80 -24.60
C LEU A 102 -6.66 10.12 -24.14
N VAL A 103 -5.86 11.15 -23.88
CA VAL A 103 -6.35 12.40 -23.26
C VAL A 103 -6.93 13.38 -24.27
N THR A 104 -6.57 13.28 -25.56
CA THR A 104 -7.05 14.22 -26.59
C THR A 104 -8.33 13.76 -27.28
N VAL A 105 -8.93 12.64 -26.87
CA VAL A 105 -10.21 12.17 -27.41
C VAL A 105 -11.30 13.23 -27.21
N PRO A 106 -11.93 13.74 -28.29
CA PRO A 106 -12.98 14.75 -28.16
C PRO A 106 -14.17 14.22 -27.34
N GLY A 107 -14.61 15.02 -26.37
CA GLY A 107 -15.77 14.68 -25.54
C GLY A 107 -15.49 13.65 -24.43
N LEU A 108 -14.23 13.29 -24.17
CA LEU A 108 -13.86 12.35 -23.10
C LEU A 108 -14.44 12.75 -21.74
N GLY A 109 -14.44 14.05 -21.44
CA GLY A 109 -14.96 14.62 -20.19
C GLY A 109 -16.45 14.40 -19.91
N GLN A 110 -17.23 13.98 -20.92
CA GLN A 110 -18.63 13.60 -20.74
C GLN A 110 -18.79 12.30 -19.96
N TYR A 111 -17.79 11.41 -20.04
CA TYR A 111 -17.80 10.08 -19.43
C TYR A 111 -16.73 9.89 -18.38
N ILE A 112 -15.69 10.72 -18.38
CA ILE A 112 -14.57 10.64 -17.45
C ILE A 112 -14.55 11.89 -16.58
N SER A 113 -14.52 11.69 -15.27
CA SER A 113 -14.44 12.76 -14.27
C SER A 113 -13.04 12.94 -13.69
N GLY A 114 -12.23 11.89 -13.73
CA GLY A 114 -10.84 11.92 -13.26
C GLY A 114 -9.95 10.99 -14.05
N ALA A 115 -8.66 11.31 -14.15
CA ALA A 115 -7.68 10.47 -14.81
C ALA A 115 -6.45 10.26 -13.92
N ILE A 116 -6.08 9.00 -13.68
CA ILE A 116 -4.94 8.63 -12.85
C ILE A 116 -3.71 8.52 -13.73
N LEU A 117 -2.69 9.31 -13.40
CA LEU A 117 -1.44 9.44 -14.13
C LEU A 117 -0.31 8.68 -13.43
N LEU A 118 0.68 8.29 -14.23
CA LEU A 118 2.02 8.01 -13.72
C LEU A 118 2.78 9.34 -13.58
N GLU A 119 3.77 9.39 -12.68
CA GLU A 119 4.64 10.55 -12.48
C GLU A 119 5.26 11.06 -13.80
N GLU A 120 5.75 10.18 -14.67
CA GLU A 120 6.25 10.55 -16.01
C GLU A 120 5.20 11.35 -16.80
N THR A 121 3.94 10.90 -16.80
CA THR A 121 2.84 11.53 -17.55
C THR A 121 2.38 12.86 -16.92
N LEU A 122 2.48 13.01 -15.61
CA LEU A 122 2.09 14.24 -14.90
C LEU A 122 2.96 15.45 -15.30
N TYR A 123 4.23 15.20 -15.60
CA TYR A 123 5.20 16.23 -16.03
C TYR A 123 5.37 16.30 -17.55
N GLN A 124 4.72 15.43 -18.32
CA GLN A 124 4.79 15.41 -19.77
C GLN A 124 3.84 16.41 -20.44
N SER A 125 4.25 16.83 -21.63
CA SER A 125 3.38 17.47 -22.62
C SER A 125 2.84 16.45 -23.61
N THR A 126 1.71 16.76 -24.25
CA THR A 126 1.22 16.07 -25.44
C THR A 126 2.20 16.21 -26.60
N THR A 127 2.05 15.41 -27.65
CA THR A 127 2.82 15.54 -28.90
C THR A 127 2.74 16.94 -29.52
N ASP A 128 1.65 17.67 -29.26
CA ASP A 128 1.42 19.04 -29.76
C ASP A 128 1.98 20.13 -28.82
N GLY A 129 2.73 19.75 -27.78
CA GLY A 129 3.43 20.66 -26.87
C GLY A 129 2.63 21.17 -25.65
N ARG A 130 1.31 20.98 -25.60
CA ARG A 130 0.48 21.35 -24.44
C ARG A 130 0.71 20.41 -23.25
N LYS A 131 0.66 20.89 -22.00
CA LYS A 131 0.79 19.99 -20.84
C LYS A 131 -0.39 19.02 -20.80
N ILE A 132 -0.13 17.75 -20.48
CA ILE A 132 -1.20 16.74 -20.38
C ILE A 132 -2.23 17.14 -19.31
N VAL A 133 -1.77 17.72 -18.20
CA VAL A 133 -2.63 18.25 -17.13
C VAL A 133 -3.62 19.29 -17.66
N ASP A 134 -3.15 20.23 -18.47
CA ASP A 134 -3.99 21.31 -19.00
C ASP A 134 -5.09 20.75 -19.93
N VAL A 135 -4.74 19.78 -20.77
CA VAL A 135 -5.69 19.10 -21.67
C VAL A 135 -6.79 18.36 -20.90
N LEU A 136 -6.48 17.78 -19.74
CA LEU A 136 -7.47 17.15 -18.88
C LEU A 136 -8.40 18.19 -18.24
N LEU A 137 -7.83 19.29 -17.73
CA LEU A 137 -8.59 20.36 -17.09
C LEU A 137 -9.55 21.06 -18.07
N GLU A 138 -9.11 21.32 -19.30
CA GLU A 138 -9.95 21.87 -20.38
C GLU A 138 -11.20 21.01 -20.66
N GLN A 139 -11.09 19.70 -20.44
CA GLN A 139 -12.18 18.75 -20.62
C GLN A 139 -12.97 18.46 -19.34
N ASN A 140 -12.75 19.20 -18.25
CA ASN A 140 -13.38 18.98 -16.94
C ASN A 140 -13.05 17.60 -16.33
N ILE A 141 -11.84 17.09 -16.63
CA ILE A 141 -11.29 15.86 -16.06
C ILE A 141 -10.29 16.26 -14.98
N VAL A 142 -10.51 15.79 -13.76
CA VAL A 142 -9.59 16.04 -12.64
C VAL A 142 -8.32 15.19 -12.83
N PRO A 143 -7.11 15.78 -12.76
CA PRO A 143 -5.87 15.02 -12.77
C PRO A 143 -5.64 14.32 -11.41
N GLY A 144 -5.26 13.06 -11.45
CA GLY A 144 -4.86 12.28 -10.28
C GLY A 144 -3.52 11.59 -10.50
N ILE A 145 -2.87 11.16 -9.43
CA ILE A 145 -1.51 10.61 -9.47
C ILE A 145 -1.40 9.28 -8.71
N LYS A 146 -0.74 8.30 -9.31
CA LYS A 146 -0.32 7.09 -8.59
C LYS A 146 0.91 7.41 -7.75
N VAL A 147 0.84 7.20 -6.44
CA VAL A 147 1.90 7.61 -5.50
C VAL A 147 2.63 6.42 -4.84
N ASP A 148 2.11 5.21 -5.02
CA ASP A 148 2.77 3.99 -4.55
C ASP A 148 3.99 3.63 -5.40
N LYS A 149 5.03 3.09 -4.75
CA LYS A 149 6.30 2.67 -5.38
C LYS A 149 6.33 1.18 -5.72
N GLY A 150 5.16 0.54 -5.79
CA GLY A 150 5.03 -0.87 -6.14
C GLY A 150 5.05 -1.81 -4.94
N LEU A 151 5.02 -3.10 -5.25
CA LEU A 151 4.92 -4.20 -4.29
C LEU A 151 6.28 -4.85 -4.09
N VAL A 152 6.57 -5.24 -2.85
CA VAL A 152 7.75 -6.03 -2.48
C VAL A 152 7.34 -7.19 -1.58
N PRO A 153 8.13 -8.28 -1.51
CA PRO A 153 7.84 -9.40 -0.62
C PRO A 153 7.69 -8.96 0.83
N LEU A 154 6.67 -9.50 1.51
CA LEU A 154 6.44 -9.30 2.93
C LEU A 154 7.15 -10.40 3.71
N ALA A 155 8.23 -10.04 4.41
CA ALA A 155 8.98 -10.99 5.22
C ALA A 155 8.12 -11.57 6.34
N GLY A 156 8.22 -12.88 6.58
CA GLY A 156 7.43 -13.58 7.59
C GLY A 156 5.96 -13.80 7.21
N SER A 157 5.62 -13.66 5.93
CA SER A 157 4.30 -13.96 5.38
C SER A 157 4.32 -15.20 4.48
N ASN A 158 3.14 -15.63 4.01
CA ASN A 158 2.97 -16.77 3.11
C ASN A 158 3.12 -16.35 1.64
N ASP A 159 4.34 -15.94 1.26
CA ASP A 159 4.65 -15.40 -0.09
C ASP A 159 3.75 -14.21 -0.48
N GLU A 160 3.39 -13.39 0.52
CA GLU A 160 2.58 -12.20 0.31
C GLU A 160 3.48 -10.99 0.04
N SER A 161 2.87 -9.87 -0.36
CA SER A 161 3.58 -8.64 -0.66
C SER A 161 2.98 -7.46 0.10
N TRP A 162 3.80 -6.45 0.34
CA TRP A 162 3.36 -5.16 0.86
C TRP A 162 3.78 -4.05 -0.10
N CYS A 163 3.17 -2.88 0.04
CA CYS A 163 3.35 -1.78 -0.89
C CYS A 163 4.22 -0.67 -0.29
N GLN A 164 5.24 -0.25 -1.05
CA GLN A 164 6.19 0.78 -0.62
C GLN A 164 5.77 2.18 -1.09
N GLY A 165 6.39 3.20 -0.49
CA GLY A 165 6.29 4.59 -0.96
C GLY A 165 5.92 5.62 0.11
N LEU A 166 5.79 5.24 1.38
CA LEU A 166 5.43 6.19 2.45
C LEU A 166 6.57 7.17 2.74
N ASP A 167 7.81 6.73 2.60
CA ASP A 167 8.98 7.59 2.78
C ASP A 167 8.98 8.72 1.75
N GLY A 168 9.03 9.96 2.25
CA GLY A 168 8.95 11.18 1.43
C GLY A 168 7.59 11.41 0.74
N LEU A 169 6.54 10.67 1.10
CA LEU A 169 5.22 10.79 0.44
C LEU A 169 4.63 12.19 0.58
N ALA A 170 4.78 12.85 1.73
CA ALA A 170 4.25 14.19 1.96
C ALA A 170 4.85 15.20 0.96
N SER A 171 6.19 15.26 0.88
CA SER A 171 6.89 16.15 -0.05
C SER A 171 6.51 15.88 -1.52
N ARG A 172 6.39 14.62 -1.92
CA ARG A 172 5.93 14.26 -3.27
C ARG A 172 4.48 14.68 -3.51
N SER A 173 3.60 14.46 -2.55
CA SER A 173 2.18 14.83 -2.64
C SER A 173 2.00 16.33 -2.81
N ALA A 174 2.77 17.14 -2.07
CA ALA A 174 2.81 18.60 -2.24
C ALA A 174 3.26 19.00 -3.65
N ALA A 175 4.36 18.41 -4.16
CA ALA A 175 4.83 18.67 -5.51
C ALA A 175 3.82 18.27 -6.60
N TYR A 176 3.10 17.16 -6.42
CA TYR A 176 2.05 16.74 -7.35
C TYR A 176 0.84 17.67 -7.29
N TYR A 177 0.49 18.17 -6.12
CA TYR A 177 -0.57 19.16 -5.95
C TYR A 177 -0.26 20.46 -6.70
N GLU A 178 0.98 20.96 -6.59
CA GLU A 178 1.49 22.12 -7.34
C GLU A 178 1.43 21.90 -8.85
N GLN A 179 1.71 20.68 -9.30
CA GLN A 179 1.64 20.29 -10.71
C GLN A 179 0.19 20.10 -11.22
N GLY A 180 -0.82 20.18 -10.36
CA GLY A 180 -2.24 20.16 -10.73
C GLY A 180 -3.00 18.87 -10.38
N ALA A 181 -2.36 17.89 -9.75
CA ALA A 181 -3.06 16.74 -9.22
C ALA A 181 -3.99 17.14 -8.06
N ARG A 182 -5.18 16.52 -7.98
CA ARG A 182 -6.14 16.76 -6.88
C ARG A 182 -6.60 15.50 -6.18
N PHE A 183 -6.22 14.34 -6.70
CA PHE A 183 -6.41 13.07 -6.03
C PHE A 183 -5.23 12.14 -6.26
N ALA A 184 -5.07 11.17 -5.39
CA ALA A 184 -4.00 10.19 -5.45
C ALA A 184 -4.57 8.77 -5.48
N LYS A 185 -3.78 7.83 -5.98
CA LYS A 185 -4.07 6.40 -5.86
C LYS A 185 -2.90 5.68 -5.19
N TRP A 186 -3.25 4.78 -4.27
CA TRP A 186 -2.34 3.79 -3.72
C TRP A 186 -2.92 2.40 -3.88
N ARG A 187 -2.17 1.50 -4.53
CA ARG A 187 -2.58 0.10 -4.74
C ARG A 187 -1.83 -0.85 -3.82
N THR A 188 -2.56 -1.53 -2.94
CA THR A 188 -2.04 -2.71 -2.22
C THR A 188 -2.68 -4.00 -2.75
N VAL A 189 -2.00 -5.13 -2.56
CA VAL A 189 -2.49 -6.45 -2.94
C VAL A 189 -2.48 -7.38 -1.74
N VAL A 190 -3.55 -8.14 -1.61
CA VAL A 190 -3.73 -9.15 -0.57
C VAL A 190 -4.05 -10.49 -1.27
N SER A 191 -3.38 -11.57 -0.87
CA SER A 191 -3.48 -12.88 -1.53
C SER A 191 -4.62 -13.71 -0.94
N ILE A 192 -5.44 -14.34 -1.78
CA ILE A 192 -6.60 -15.17 -1.35
C ILE A 192 -6.36 -16.71 -1.33
N PRO A 193 -5.39 -17.34 -2.04
CA PRO A 193 -5.38 -18.80 -2.21
C PRO A 193 -5.51 -19.64 -0.94
N ASN A 194 -4.98 -19.15 0.20
CA ASN A 194 -5.13 -19.77 1.52
C ASN A 194 -5.75 -18.82 2.56
N GLY A 195 -6.45 -17.78 2.09
CA GLY A 195 -6.77 -16.59 2.85
C GLY A 195 -5.51 -15.74 3.14
N PRO A 196 -5.65 -14.41 3.27
CA PRO A 196 -4.50 -13.59 3.60
C PRO A 196 -4.08 -13.79 5.05
N SER A 197 -2.79 -13.71 5.32
CA SER A 197 -2.31 -13.77 6.70
C SER A 197 -2.80 -12.54 7.48
N ALA A 198 -3.00 -12.70 8.79
CA ALA A 198 -3.31 -11.57 9.67
C ALA A 198 -2.24 -10.46 9.57
N LEU A 199 -0.98 -10.84 9.30
CA LEU A 199 0.11 -9.90 9.06
C LEU A 199 -0.11 -9.08 7.79
N ALA A 200 -0.44 -9.72 6.67
CA ALA A 200 -0.68 -9.02 5.41
C ALA A 200 -1.91 -8.11 5.45
N VAL A 201 -3.00 -8.55 6.10
CA VAL A 201 -4.19 -7.70 6.30
C VAL A 201 -3.83 -6.47 7.14
N LYS A 202 -3.11 -6.67 8.26
CA LYS A 202 -2.69 -5.58 9.14
C LYS A 202 -1.77 -4.60 8.41
N GLU A 203 -0.78 -5.09 7.68
CA GLU A 203 0.17 -4.25 6.92
C GLU A 203 -0.54 -3.47 5.82
N ALA A 204 -1.43 -4.11 5.05
CA ALA A 204 -2.21 -3.45 4.01
C ALA A 204 -3.11 -2.36 4.58
N ALA A 205 -3.84 -2.64 5.67
CA ALA A 205 -4.70 -1.66 6.32
C ALA A 205 -3.89 -0.48 6.88
N TRP A 206 -2.77 -0.76 7.55
CA TRP A 206 -1.91 0.26 8.14
C TRP A 206 -1.23 1.14 7.10
N GLY A 207 -0.72 0.55 6.03
CA GLY A 207 -0.12 1.27 4.91
C GLY A 207 -1.12 2.21 4.24
N LEU A 208 -2.33 1.71 3.96
CA LEU A 208 -3.40 2.52 3.35
C LEU A 208 -3.89 3.66 4.26
N ALA A 209 -4.02 3.42 5.56
CA ALA A 209 -4.42 4.45 6.51
C ALA A 209 -3.39 5.59 6.58
N ARG A 210 -2.08 5.25 6.67
CA ARG A 210 -1.00 6.25 6.65
C ARG A 210 -0.97 7.02 5.34
N TYR A 211 -1.09 6.33 4.21
CA TYR A 211 -1.18 6.95 2.90
C TYR A 211 -2.34 7.95 2.83
N ALA A 212 -3.54 7.54 3.23
CA ALA A 212 -4.73 8.36 3.13
C ALA A 212 -4.61 9.65 3.97
N ALA A 213 -4.10 9.53 5.20
CA ALA A 213 -3.85 10.67 6.06
C ALA A 213 -2.84 11.65 5.44
N ILE A 214 -1.69 11.13 4.95
CA ILE A 214 -0.67 11.98 4.32
C ILE A 214 -1.20 12.66 3.06
N ALA A 215 -1.97 11.95 2.23
CA ALA A 215 -2.56 12.52 1.01
C ALA A 215 -3.52 13.67 1.33
N GLN A 216 -4.41 13.50 2.31
CA GLN A 216 -5.35 14.54 2.74
C GLN A 216 -4.64 15.76 3.33
N ASP A 217 -3.61 15.55 4.15
CA ASP A 217 -2.79 16.63 4.72
C ASP A 217 -2.07 17.46 3.65
N ASN A 218 -1.87 16.90 2.44
CA ASN A 218 -1.23 17.55 1.29
C ASN A 218 -2.21 17.87 0.15
N GLY A 219 -3.51 17.93 0.43
CA GLY A 219 -4.52 18.40 -0.53
C GLY A 219 -4.93 17.43 -1.63
N LEU A 220 -4.60 16.14 -1.50
CA LEU A 220 -4.98 15.10 -2.45
C LEU A 220 -6.06 14.18 -1.88
N VAL A 221 -7.17 14.00 -2.60
CA VAL A 221 -8.19 13.01 -2.26
C VAL A 221 -7.60 11.59 -2.40
N PRO A 222 -7.59 10.75 -1.35
CA PRO A 222 -6.99 9.43 -1.44
C PRO A 222 -7.98 8.40 -2.03
N ILE A 223 -7.60 7.75 -3.12
CA ILE A 223 -8.25 6.53 -3.61
C ILE A 223 -7.55 5.33 -2.98
N VAL A 224 -8.23 4.72 -2.02
CA VAL A 224 -7.80 3.52 -1.31
C VAL A 224 -8.13 2.30 -2.17
N SER A 225 -7.13 1.74 -2.85
CA SER A 225 -7.31 0.57 -3.72
C SER A 225 -6.71 -0.68 -3.07
N GLN A 226 -7.57 -1.53 -2.50
CA GLN A 226 -7.23 -2.91 -2.16
C GLN A 226 -7.64 -3.83 -3.30
N ARG A 227 -6.67 -4.50 -3.93
CA ARG A 227 -6.97 -5.57 -4.89
C ARG A 227 -6.73 -6.92 -4.24
N SER A 228 -7.76 -7.75 -4.22
CA SER A 228 -7.60 -9.16 -3.91
C SER A 228 -7.07 -9.89 -5.16
N CYS A 229 -5.97 -10.64 -5.01
CA CYS A 229 -5.43 -11.42 -6.13
C CYS A 229 -6.21 -12.74 -6.25
N LEU A 230 -7.03 -12.88 -7.31
CA LEU A 230 -7.82 -14.09 -7.59
C LEU A 230 -7.01 -15.17 -8.31
N MET A 231 -5.73 -15.36 -7.96
CA MET A 231 -4.93 -16.43 -8.56
C MET A 231 -5.19 -17.75 -7.83
N GLY A 232 -6.31 -18.37 -8.16
CA GLY A 232 -6.75 -19.67 -7.63
C GLY A 232 -8.20 -19.94 -8.00
N SER A 233 -8.55 -21.20 -8.22
CA SER A 233 -9.91 -21.68 -8.50
C SER A 233 -10.81 -21.56 -7.27
N MET A 234 -11.12 -20.35 -6.83
CA MET A 234 -12.08 -20.12 -5.75
C MET A 234 -13.39 -19.66 -6.35
N VAL A 235 -14.37 -20.56 -6.33
CA VAL A 235 -15.77 -20.30 -6.67
C VAL A 235 -16.29 -19.24 -5.70
N LEU A 236 -17.02 -18.25 -6.22
CA LEU A 236 -17.55 -17.04 -5.57
C LEU A 236 -18.63 -17.32 -4.49
N ILE A 237 -18.42 -18.26 -3.56
CA ILE A 237 -19.48 -18.71 -2.63
C ILE A 237 -19.30 -18.25 -1.17
N GLU A 238 -18.14 -17.73 -0.75
CA GLU A 238 -17.88 -17.51 0.69
C GLU A 238 -17.53 -16.08 1.15
N LEU A 239 -17.98 -15.05 0.44
CA LEU A 239 -17.85 -13.66 0.90
C LEU A 239 -19.19 -13.00 1.34
N LEU A 240 -20.27 -13.79 1.50
CA LEU A 240 -21.58 -13.30 1.96
C LEU A 240 -22.18 -14.18 3.07
N LYS A 241 -21.37 -14.59 4.07
CA LYS A 241 -21.87 -15.11 5.34
C LYS A 241 -21.16 -14.44 6.49
#